data_AF-A0A9D7VPG1-F1
#
_entry.id   AF-A0A9D7VPG1-F1
#
_cell.length_a   1.000
_cell.length_b   1.000
_cell.length_c   1.000
_cell.angle_alpha   90.00
_cell.angle_beta   90.00
_cell.angle_gamma   90.00
#
_symmetry.space_group_name_H-M   'P 1'
#
loop_
_entity.id
_entity.type
_entity.pdbx_description
1 polymer ?
#
loop_
_entity_poly.entity_id
_entity_poly.type
_entity_poly.pdbx_seq_one_letter_code
_entity_poly.pdbx_strand_id
1 'polypeptide(L)'
;MIGAGIAGLACASRLAAAGMTPVVFDKSRGLGGRIATRRGPGGLTFDHGAQFATARGPAFSAYMRGAVAGGAAAGWDLPDATGGDRRYVGTPGMSSLVRPLAEGLEIRGQHTLTKIERTQDGWQLAFAET
;
A
#
# COMPACT_ATOMS: atom_id res chain seq x y z
N MET A 1 8.25 -0.44 -10.76
CA MET A 1 7.68 -1.33 -9.73
C MET A 1 6.36 -1.90 -10.22
N ILE A 2 6.09 -3.19 -10.01
CA ILE A 2 4.81 -3.83 -10.38
C ILE A 2 4.08 -4.22 -9.09
N GLY A 3 2.93 -3.60 -8.85
CA GLY A 3 2.10 -3.72 -7.65
C GLY A 3 2.20 -2.50 -6.73
N ALA A 4 1.06 -1.86 -6.47
CA ALA A 4 0.87 -0.76 -5.53
C ALA A 4 0.34 -1.25 -4.15
N GLY A 5 0.76 -2.45 -3.74
CA GLY A 5 0.62 -2.93 -2.37
C GLY A 5 1.72 -2.37 -1.45
N ILE A 6 1.61 -2.62 -0.13
CA ILE A 6 2.57 -2.09 0.86
C ILE A 6 4.04 -2.39 0.53
N ALA A 7 4.35 -3.59 0.02
CA ALA A 7 5.70 -3.96 -0.34
C ALA A 7 6.25 -3.15 -1.54
N GLY A 8 5.43 -3.01 -2.59
CA GLY A 8 5.81 -2.25 -3.79
C GLY A 8 5.97 -0.76 -3.49
N LEU A 9 5.06 -0.19 -2.70
CA LEU A 9 5.11 1.21 -2.29
C LEU A 9 6.27 1.48 -1.33
N ALA A 10 6.55 0.59 -0.37
CA ALA A 10 7.72 0.73 0.51
C ALA A 10 9.03 0.69 -0.27
N CYS A 11 9.15 -0.20 -1.26
CA CYS A 11 10.33 -0.25 -2.13
C CYS A 11 10.44 1.03 -2.98
N ALA A 12 9.36 1.45 -3.65
CA ALA A 12 9.34 2.66 -4.46
C ALA A 12 9.69 3.92 -3.65
N SER A 13 9.10 4.08 -2.46
CA SER A 13 9.39 5.19 -1.55
C SER A 13 10.87 5.25 -1.18
N ARG A 14 11.49 4.09 -0.87
CA ARG A 14 12.93 4.03 -0.57
C ARG A 14 13.81 4.35 -1.78
N LEU A 15 13.44 3.92 -2.98
CA LEU A 15 14.16 4.26 -4.21
C LEU A 15 14.05 5.76 -4.52
N ALA A 16 12.87 6.34 -4.34
CA ALA A 16 12.63 7.77 -4.51
C ALA A 16 13.45 8.60 -3.50
N ALA A 17 13.48 8.20 -2.23
CA ALA A 17 14.32 8.82 -1.21
C ALA A 17 15.83 8.73 -1.52
N ALA A 18 16.24 7.74 -2.32
CA ALA A 18 17.61 7.60 -2.82
C ALA A 18 17.88 8.40 -4.12
N GLY A 19 16.95 9.26 -4.55
CA GLY A 19 17.09 10.12 -5.74
C GLY A 19 16.71 9.46 -7.06
N MET A 20 16.14 8.26 -7.05
CA MET A 20 15.63 7.60 -8.26
C MET A 20 14.19 8.04 -8.57
N THR A 21 13.72 7.77 -9.78
CA THR A 21 12.36 8.12 -10.24
C THR A 21 11.53 6.86 -10.53
N PRO A 22 11.16 6.06 -9.51
CA PRO A 22 10.42 4.83 -9.73
C PRO A 22 8.99 5.10 -10.18
N VAL A 23 8.56 4.45 -11.27
CA VAL A 23 7.16 4.37 -11.66
C VAL A 23 6.53 3.10 -11.10
N VAL A 24 5.37 3.20 -10.46
CA VAL A 24 4.61 2.07 -9.91
C VAL A 24 3.40 1.77 -10.80
N PHE A 25 3.28 0.54 -11.29
CA PHE A 25 2.11 0.07 -12.03
C PHE A 25 1.26 -0.85 -11.16
N ASP A 26 -0.07 -0.78 -11.26
CA ASP A 26 -0.97 -1.77 -10.65
C ASP A 26 -2.15 -2.05 -11.58
N LYS A 27 -2.63 -3.30 -11.60
CA LYS A 27 -3.83 -3.69 -12.36
C LYS A 27 -5.11 -3.04 -11.81
N SER A 28 -5.10 -2.67 -10.54
CA SER A 28 -6.25 -2.14 -9.81
C SER A 28 -6.32 -0.62 -9.96
N ARG A 29 -7.52 -0.06 -9.76
CA ARG A 29 -7.71 1.40 -9.68
C ARG A 29 -7.18 2.01 -8.37
N GLY A 30 -7.27 1.27 -7.28
CA GLY A 30 -6.92 1.74 -5.93
C GLY A 30 -5.61 1.15 -5.41
N LEU A 31 -5.03 1.82 -4.41
CA LEU A 31 -3.83 1.38 -3.72
C LEU A 31 -4.10 0.27 -2.69
N GLY A 32 -3.04 -0.38 -2.24
CA GLY A 32 -3.02 -1.22 -1.05
C GLY A 32 -3.08 -2.71 -1.32
N GLY A 33 -3.52 -3.16 -2.50
CA GLY A 33 -3.64 -4.58 -2.82
C GLY A 33 -4.49 -5.32 -1.79
N ARG A 34 -3.88 -6.20 -0.98
CA ARG A 34 -4.56 -6.92 0.12
C ARG A 34 -4.91 -6.03 1.33
N ILE A 35 -4.46 -4.79 1.36
CA ILE A 35 -4.80 -3.77 2.37
C ILE A 35 -5.89 -2.82 1.82
N ALA A 36 -6.42 -3.08 0.61
CA ALA A 36 -7.36 -2.17 -0.02
C ALA A 36 -8.73 -2.15 0.65
N THR A 37 -9.25 -0.94 0.82
CA THR A 37 -10.64 -0.67 1.20
C THR A 37 -11.51 -0.68 -0.05
N ARG A 38 -12.68 -1.35 0.01
CA ARG A 38 -13.68 -1.36 -1.06
C ARG A 38 -14.78 -0.35 -0.74
N ARG A 39 -15.33 0.24 -1.79
CA ARG A 39 -16.49 1.15 -1.73
C ARG A 39 -17.59 0.57 -2.60
N GLY A 40 -18.80 0.50 -2.05
CA GLY A 40 -19.99 -0.02 -2.71
C GLY A 40 -21.11 1.01 -2.81
N PRO A 41 -22.29 0.60 -3.29
CA PRO A 41 -23.47 1.46 -3.38
C PRO A 41 -23.86 2.05 -2.02
N GLY A 42 -24.49 3.22 -2.03
CA GLY A 42 -25.00 3.85 -0.80
C GLY A 42 -23.91 4.32 0.17
N GLY A 43 -22.67 4.49 -0.28
CA GLY A 43 -21.55 4.93 0.57
C GLY A 43 -20.92 3.82 1.42
N LEU A 44 -21.37 2.57 1.27
CA LEU A 44 -20.80 1.43 1.99
C LEU A 44 -19.29 1.34 1.75
N THR A 45 -18.53 1.24 2.83
CA THR A 45 -17.07 1.11 2.78
C THR A 45 -16.65 -0.04 3.69
N PHE A 46 -15.82 -0.95 3.18
CA PHE A 46 -15.40 -2.12 3.95
C PHE A 46 -13.99 -2.60 3.58
N ASP A 47 -13.29 -3.12 4.57
CA ASP A 47 -11.94 -3.68 4.44
C ASP A 47 -12.04 -5.20 4.28
N HIS A 48 -12.06 -5.65 3.03
CA HIS A 48 -12.23 -7.06 2.64
C HIS A 48 -10.96 -7.92 2.73
N GLY A 49 -9.82 -7.30 3.02
CA GLY A 49 -8.51 -7.96 3.03
C GLY A 49 -7.94 -8.05 4.44
N ALA A 50 -6.74 -7.48 4.64
CA ALA A 50 -6.16 -7.35 5.97
C ALA A 50 -7.09 -6.51 6.86
N GLN A 51 -7.51 -7.07 7.99
CA GLN A 51 -8.42 -6.40 8.93
C GLN A 51 -7.68 -5.47 9.91
N PHE A 52 -6.43 -5.79 10.20
CA PHE A 52 -5.54 -4.99 11.05
C PHE A 52 -4.08 -5.35 10.73
N ALA A 53 -3.15 -4.56 11.25
CA ALA A 53 -1.72 -4.83 11.23
C ALA A 53 -1.16 -4.85 12.65
N THR A 54 -0.12 -5.66 12.88
CA THR A 54 0.73 -5.59 14.08
C THR A 54 2.14 -5.20 13.66
N ALA A 55 2.85 -4.49 14.52
CA ALA A 55 4.21 -4.02 14.24
C ALA A 55 5.20 -4.59 15.25
N ARG A 56 6.11 -5.45 14.78
CA ARG A 56 7.13 -6.14 15.59
C ARG A 56 8.56 -5.68 15.29
N GLY A 57 8.87 -5.47 14.01
CA GLY A 57 10.19 -5.02 13.58
C GLY A 57 10.40 -3.52 13.79
N PRO A 58 11.64 -3.06 14.04
CA PRO A 58 11.91 -1.65 14.35
C PRO A 58 11.52 -0.71 13.19
N ALA A 59 11.84 -1.08 11.95
CA ALA A 59 11.53 -0.28 10.77
C ALA A 59 10.01 -0.11 10.56
N PHE A 60 9.25 -1.21 10.63
CA PHE A 60 7.80 -1.15 10.47
C PHE A 60 7.12 -0.48 11.67
N SER A 61 7.66 -0.62 12.88
CA SER A 61 7.16 0.10 14.06
C SER A 61 7.36 1.61 13.94
N ALA A 62 8.52 2.06 13.42
CA ALA A 62 8.75 3.47 13.13
C ALA A 62 7.79 4.00 12.07
N TYR A 63 7.58 3.23 10.99
CA TYR A 63 6.59 3.54 9.97
C TYR A 63 5.18 3.70 10.58
N MET A 64 4.74 2.74 11.39
CA MET A 64 3.42 2.78 12.01
C MET A 64 3.25 3.96 12.96
N ARG A 65 4.27 4.33 13.74
CA ARG A 65 4.23 5.56 14.56
C ARG A 65 4.05 6.82 13.70
N GLY A 66 4.79 6.93 12.59
CA GLY A 66 4.63 8.04 11.65
C GLY A 66 3.24 8.06 11.01
N ALA A 67 2.72 6.91 10.58
CA ALA A 67 1.38 6.78 10.02
C ALA A 67 0.29 7.18 11.02
N VAL A 68 0.44 6.83 12.31
CA VAL A 68 -0.48 7.27 13.37
C VAL A 68 -0.39 8.77 13.61
N ALA A 69 0.81 9.32 13.73
CA ALA A 69 1.01 10.75 13.93
C ALA A 69 0.45 11.58 12.76
N GLY A 70 0.55 11.06 11.53
CA GLY A 70 -0.02 11.66 10.32
C GLY A 70 -1.50 11.34 10.07
N GLY A 71 -2.20 10.65 10.99
CA GLY A 71 -3.63 10.34 10.87
C GLY A 71 -4.01 9.30 9.81
N ALA A 72 -3.03 8.62 9.21
CA ALA A 72 -3.24 7.55 8.23
C ALA A 72 -3.58 6.20 8.89
N ALA A 73 -3.27 6.05 10.17
CA ALA A 73 -3.58 4.88 10.98
C ALA A 73 -3.98 5.27 12.41
N ALA A 74 -4.60 4.35 13.13
CA ALA A 74 -4.90 4.46 14.55
C ALA A 74 -4.65 3.12 15.26
N GLY A 75 -4.47 3.17 16.58
CA GLY A 75 -4.52 1.97 17.41
C GLY A 75 -5.93 1.39 17.41
N TRP A 76 -6.03 0.07 17.41
CA TRP A 76 -7.31 -0.63 17.48
C TRP A 76 -7.38 -1.50 18.72
N ASP A 77 -7.99 -0.94 19.76
CA ASP A 77 -8.16 -1.61 21.05
C ASP A 77 -9.46 -2.42 21.02
N LEU A 78 -9.33 -3.75 21.08
CA LEU A 78 -10.46 -4.67 21.17
C LEU A 78 -10.53 -5.23 22.61
N PRO A 79 -11.73 -5.28 23.24
CA PRO A 79 -11.90 -5.71 24.63
C PRO A 79 -11.29 -7.09 24.93
N ASP A 80 -11.30 -7.99 23.95
CA ASP A 80 -10.81 -9.37 24.09
C ASP A 80 -9.37 -9.57 23.57
N ALA A 81 -8.62 -8.48 23.32
CA ALA A 81 -7.22 -8.57 22.92
C ALA A 81 -6.34 -8.94 24.13
N THR A 82 -6.47 -10.16 24.62
CA THR A 82 -5.60 -10.72 25.66
C THR A 82 -4.18 -10.94 25.10
N GLY A 83 -3.18 -10.33 25.74
CA GLY A 83 -1.75 -10.68 25.57
C GLY A 83 -1.13 -10.51 24.18
N GLY A 84 -1.71 -9.70 23.28
CA GLY A 84 -1.26 -9.56 21.90
C GLY A 84 -0.47 -8.28 21.59
N ASP A 85 0.29 -8.30 20.49
CA ASP A 85 0.90 -7.09 19.92
C ASP A 85 -0.16 -6.02 19.66
N ARG A 86 0.20 -4.75 19.86
CA ARG A 86 -0.64 -3.60 19.52
C ARG A 86 -1.12 -3.71 18.06
N ARG A 87 -2.45 -3.68 17.89
CA ARG A 87 -3.11 -3.72 16.59
C ARG A 87 -3.32 -2.31 16.07
N TYR A 88 -3.25 -2.17 14.76
CA TYR A 88 -3.46 -0.92 14.06
C TYR A 88 -4.41 -1.10 12.90
N VAL A 89 -5.23 -0.09 12.66
CA VAL A 89 -6.10 0.02 11.48
C VAL A 89 -5.79 1.31 10.74
N GLY A 90 -6.07 1.35 9.45
CA GLY A 90 -5.98 2.54 8.61
C GLY A 90 -7.22 3.40 8.79
N THR A 91 -7.05 4.71 8.74
CA THR A 91 -8.13 5.69 8.97
C THR A 91 -8.26 6.62 7.76
N PRO A 92 -9.44 6.72 7.09
CA PRO A 92 -10.75 6.16 7.46
C PRO A 92 -11.00 4.70 7.04
N GLY A 93 -10.00 4.00 6.51
CA GLY A 93 -10.10 2.58 6.14
C GLY A 93 -8.72 2.04 5.81
N MET A 94 -8.58 0.72 5.70
CA MET A 94 -7.27 0.09 5.67
C MET A 94 -6.33 0.59 4.57
N SER A 95 -6.85 0.95 3.39
CA SER A 95 -6.05 1.51 2.29
C SER A 95 -5.31 2.79 2.66
N SER A 96 -5.74 3.50 3.70
CA SER A 96 -5.08 4.72 4.18
C SER A 96 -3.70 4.42 4.78
N LEU A 97 -3.51 3.20 5.30
CA LEU A 97 -2.24 2.75 5.87
C LEU A 97 -1.10 2.73 4.86
N VAL A 98 -1.34 2.73 3.55
CA VAL A 98 -0.28 2.78 2.53
C VAL A 98 -0.12 4.15 1.87
N ARG A 99 -0.97 5.13 2.19
CA ARG A 99 -0.93 6.46 1.58
C ARG A 99 0.38 7.21 1.83
N PRO A 100 0.96 7.20 3.05
CA PRO A 100 2.24 7.88 3.30
C PRO A 100 3.38 7.33 2.43
N LEU A 101 3.36 6.04 2.07
CA LEU A 101 4.36 5.44 1.18
C LEU A 101 4.16 5.81 -0.30
N ALA A 102 2.96 6.25 -0.66
CA ALA A 102 2.59 6.62 -2.02
C ALA A 102 2.84 8.10 -2.34
N GLU A 103 3.09 8.91 -1.31
CA GLU A 103 3.28 10.35 -1.46
C GLU A 103 4.49 10.68 -2.33
N GLY A 104 4.30 11.54 -3.33
CA GLY A 104 5.33 11.95 -4.29
C GLY A 104 5.71 10.88 -5.32
N LEU A 105 5.10 9.69 -5.32
CA LEU A 105 5.38 8.65 -6.31
C LEU A 105 4.50 8.78 -7.55
N GLU A 106 5.07 8.48 -8.72
CA GLU A 106 4.29 8.28 -9.94
C GLU A 106 3.64 6.88 -9.92
N ILE A 107 2.31 6.83 -9.84
CA ILE A 107 1.54 5.58 -9.77
C ILE A 107 0.53 5.52 -10.91
N ARG A 108 0.63 4.48 -11.74
CA ARG A 108 -0.22 4.20 -12.89
C ARG A 108 -1.09 2.97 -12.60
N GLY A 109 -2.29 3.21 -12.09
CA GLY A 109 -3.31 2.17 -11.87
C GLY A 109 -3.98 1.72 -13.17
N GLN A 110 -4.81 0.67 -13.09
CA GLN A 110 -5.52 0.08 -14.25
C GLN A 110 -4.59 -0.42 -15.37
N HIS A 111 -3.37 -0.81 -15.04
CA HIS A 111 -2.39 -1.34 -15.98
C HIS A 111 -2.09 -2.80 -15.62
N THR A 112 -2.80 -3.73 -16.25
CA THR A 112 -2.56 -5.17 -16.04
C THR A 112 -1.36 -5.59 -16.87
N LEU A 113 -0.22 -5.78 -16.21
CA LEU A 113 0.99 -6.25 -16.88
C LEU A 113 0.80 -7.68 -17.40
N THR A 114 1.06 -7.89 -18.68
CA THR A 114 0.95 -9.18 -19.36
C THR A 114 2.30 -9.76 -19.73
N LYS A 115 3.32 -8.91 -19.92
CA LYS A 115 4.65 -9.34 -20.35
C LYS A 115 5.74 -8.44 -19.80
N ILE A 116 6.89 -9.04 -19.47
CA ILE A 116 8.14 -8.36 -19.14
C ILE A 116 9.22 -8.96 -20.03
N GLU A 117 9.90 -8.11 -20.81
CA GLU A 117 10.99 -8.56 -21.68
C GLU A 117 12.24 -7.72 -21.45
N ARG A 118 13.38 -8.40 -21.41
CA ARG A 118 14.68 -7.73 -21.34
C ARG A 118 15.15 -7.39 -22.75
N THR A 119 15.51 -6.13 -22.95
CA THR A 119 16.13 -5.62 -24.18
C THR A 119 17.56 -5.20 -23.91
N GLN A 120 18.26 -4.73 -24.96
CA GLN A 120 19.61 -4.18 -24.81
C GLN A 120 19.64 -2.92 -23.93
N ASP A 121 18.59 -2.08 -24.03
CA ASP A 121 18.50 -0.79 -23.33
C ASP A 121 17.75 -0.86 -21.99
N GLY A 122 17.28 -2.04 -21.58
CA GLY A 122 16.62 -2.22 -20.29
C GLY A 122 15.48 -3.23 -20.31
N TRP A 123 14.33 -2.82 -19.79
CA TRP A 123 13.13 -3.66 -19.66
C TRP A 123 11.97 -3.02 -20.40
N GLN A 124 11.29 -3.81 -21.23
CA GLN A 124 10.03 -3.44 -21.86
C GLN A 124 8.87 -4.14 -21.13
N LEU A 125 7.79 -3.38 -20.92
CA LEU A 125 6.59 -3.82 -20.21
C LEU A 125 5.41 -3.77 -21.17
N ALA A 126 4.68 -4.87 -21.32
CA ALA A 126 3.42 -4.91 -22.07
C ALA A 126 2.25 -5.01 -21.10
N PHE A 127 1.18 -4.27 -21.39
CA PHE A 127 -0.04 -4.23 -20.58
C PHE A 127 -1.24 -4.68 -21.42
N ALA A 128 -2.25 -5.25 -20.77
CA ALA A 128 -3.52 -5.56 -21.43
C ALA A 128 -4.21 -4.27 -21.91
N GLU A 129 -4.89 -4.33 -23.06
CA GLU A 129 -5.78 -3.26 -23.52
C GLU A 129 -6.93 -3.07 -22.52
N THR A 130 -7.27 -1.81 -22.22
CA THR A 130 -8.32 -1.43 -21.26
C THR A 130 -9.72 -1.51 -21.83
#